data_AF-A0A7V5U0F0-F1
#
_entry.id   AF-A0A7V5U0F0-F1
#
_cell.length_a   1.000
_cell.length_b   1.000
_cell.length_c   1.000
_cell.angle_alpha   90.00
_cell.angle_beta   90.00
_cell.angle_gamma   90.00
#
_symmetry.space_group_name_H-M   'P 1'
#
loop_
_entity.id
_entity.type
_entity.pdbx_description
1 polymer ?
#
loop_
_entity_poly.entity_id
_entity_poly.type
_entity_poly.pdbx_seq_one_letter_code
_entity_poly.pdbx_strand_id
1 'polypeptide(L)'
;KYTQQQKNLNAETLAPMKKIYKSYAENEIRIYYVMNRLKELEKVEVSDEEIENEIKSSAEKMGMDVEKYKELYKKQIDKEEIKESLISDKIIKNIERTVDFKKPKKQKESKKKESKKEEK
;
A
#
# COMPACT_ATOMS: atom_id res chain seq x y z
N LYS A 1 24.27 -23.93 -13.18
CA LYS A 1 24.07 -24.66 -11.90
C LYS A 1 22.93 -23.97 -11.13
N TYR A 2 21.67 -24.40 -11.30
CA TYR A 2 20.50 -23.73 -10.67
C TYR A 2 19.53 -24.67 -9.94
N THR A 3 19.78 -25.98 -9.97
CA THR A 3 18.78 -27.03 -9.68
C THR A 3 18.65 -27.43 -8.20
N GLN A 4 19.49 -26.92 -7.30
CA GLN A 4 19.49 -27.33 -5.88
C GLN A 4 18.76 -26.34 -4.94
N GLN A 5 18.68 -25.04 -5.27
CA GLN A 5 17.95 -24.07 -4.44
C GLN A 5 16.42 -24.27 -4.49
N GLN A 6 15.87 -24.71 -5.62
CA GLN A 6 14.41 -24.89 -5.78
C GLN A 6 13.85 -26.16 -5.12
N LYS A 7 14.70 -27.12 -4.72
CA LYS A 7 14.24 -28.42 -4.18
C LYS A 7 13.81 -28.41 -2.71
N ASN A 8 14.03 -27.32 -1.98
CA ASN A 8 13.86 -27.28 -0.52
C ASN A 8 12.59 -26.54 -0.04
N LEU A 9 11.70 -26.11 -0.95
CA LEU A 9 10.36 -25.64 -0.60
C LEU A 9 9.44 -26.83 -0.28
N ASN A 10 9.67 -27.45 0.88
CA ASN A 10 8.83 -28.53 1.41
C ASN A 10 7.48 -27.98 1.91
N ALA A 11 6.51 -28.87 2.16
CA ALA A 11 5.17 -28.47 2.63
C ALA A 11 5.21 -27.66 3.94
N GLU A 12 6.18 -27.93 4.82
CA GLU A 12 6.36 -27.28 6.12
C GLU A 12 6.84 -25.82 6.02
N THR A 13 7.67 -25.50 5.01
CA THR A 13 8.08 -24.12 4.72
C THR A 13 7.02 -23.36 3.92
N LEU A 14 6.29 -24.04 3.04
CA LEU A 14 5.21 -23.47 2.24
C LEU A 14 3.96 -23.11 3.07
N ALA A 15 3.59 -23.90 4.08
CA ALA A 15 2.36 -23.66 4.86
C ALA A 15 2.36 -22.34 5.65
N PRO A 16 3.44 -21.95 6.37
CA PRO A 16 3.55 -20.62 6.99
C PRO A 16 3.49 -19.47 5.97
N MET A 17 4.20 -19.60 4.84
CA MET A 17 4.14 -18.60 3.77
C MET A 17 2.72 -18.45 3.22
N LYS A 18 2.03 -19.56 2.93
CA LYS A 18 0.63 -19.56 2.46
C LYS A 18 -0.31 -18.89 3.47
N LYS A 19 -0.10 -19.08 4.78
CA LYS A 19 -0.87 -18.40 5.82
C LYS A 19 -0.63 -16.89 5.83
N ILE A 20 0.63 -16.45 5.68
CA ILE A 20 1.02 -15.04 5.61
C ILE A 20 0.42 -14.37 4.37
N TYR A 21 0.64 -14.94 3.17
CA TYR A 21 0.08 -14.39 1.93
C TYR A 21 -1.45 -14.41 1.90
N LYS A 22 -2.09 -15.42 2.49
CA LYS A 22 -3.55 -15.41 2.69
C LYS A 22 -3.99 -14.23 3.56
N SER A 23 -3.31 -13.97 4.68
CA SER A 23 -3.64 -12.85 5.58
C SER A 23 -3.46 -11.49 4.92
N TYR A 24 -2.47 -11.33 4.02
CA TYR A 24 -2.33 -10.13 3.20
C TYR A 24 -3.47 -10.02 2.17
N ALA A 25 -3.75 -11.08 1.40
CA ALA A 25 -4.84 -11.05 0.41
C ALA A 25 -6.22 -10.77 1.03
N GLU A 26 -6.52 -11.33 2.21
CA GLU A 26 -7.76 -11.02 2.95
C GLU A 26 -7.83 -9.57 3.46
N ASN A 27 -6.69 -8.92 3.66
CA ASN A 27 -6.60 -7.49 4.00
C ASN A 27 -6.78 -6.60 2.76
N GLU A 28 -6.04 -6.86 1.67
CA GLU A 28 -6.11 -6.07 0.44
C GLU A 28 -7.52 -6.10 -0.18
N ILE A 29 -8.15 -7.28 -0.23
CA ILE A 29 -9.52 -7.43 -0.71
C ILE A 29 -10.51 -6.63 0.17
N ARG A 30 -10.28 -6.56 1.49
CA ARG A 30 -11.12 -5.77 2.40
C ARG A 30 -10.94 -4.27 2.17
N ILE A 31 -9.70 -3.80 2.03
CA ILE A 31 -9.39 -2.40 1.72
C ILE A 31 -10.03 -2.01 0.38
N TYR A 32 -9.88 -2.84 -0.66
CA TYR A 32 -10.47 -2.63 -1.98
C TYR A 32 -11.99 -2.44 -1.92
N TYR A 33 -12.73 -3.35 -1.27
CA TYR A 33 -14.19 -3.22 -1.16
C TYR A 33 -14.63 -2.00 -0.33
N VAL A 34 -13.90 -1.66 0.75
CA VAL A 34 -14.21 -0.48 1.57
C VAL A 34 -13.94 0.81 0.78
N MET A 35 -12.80 0.93 0.11
CA MET A 35 -12.46 2.10 -0.70
C MET A 35 -13.42 2.29 -1.88
N ASN A 36 -13.79 1.22 -2.60
CA ASN A 36 -14.77 1.32 -3.68
C ASN A 36 -16.14 1.79 -3.16
N ARG A 37 -16.59 1.28 -2.00
CA ARG A 37 -17.85 1.71 -1.41
C ARG A 37 -17.80 3.17 -0.93
N LEU A 38 -16.64 3.66 -0.48
CA LEU A 38 -16.45 5.08 -0.17
C LEU A 38 -16.47 5.96 -1.43
N LYS A 39 -15.86 5.52 -2.54
CA LYS A 39 -15.92 6.22 -3.85
C LYS A 39 -17.36 6.41 -4.32
N GLU A 40 -18.20 5.38 -4.23
CA GLU A 40 -19.63 5.44 -4.56
C GLU A 40 -20.44 6.43 -3.68
N LEU A 41 -20.04 6.60 -2.41
CA LEU A 41 -20.76 7.37 -1.41
C LEU A 41 -20.32 8.84 -1.37
N GLU A 42 -19.02 9.11 -1.34
CA GLU A 42 -18.47 10.48 -1.28
C GLU A 42 -18.51 11.19 -2.64
N LYS A 43 -18.55 10.43 -3.76
CA LYS A 43 -18.65 10.97 -5.14
C LYS A 43 -17.62 12.06 -5.43
N VAL A 44 -16.40 11.84 -4.98
CA VAL A 44 -15.33 12.83 -5.05
C VAL A 44 -14.90 13.09 -6.50
N GLU A 45 -15.03 14.34 -6.93
CA GLU A 45 -14.55 14.78 -8.23
C GLU A 45 -13.05 15.15 -8.19
N VAL A 46 -12.39 15.04 -9.34
CA VAL A 46 -10.98 15.41 -9.57
C VAL A 46 -10.91 16.14 -10.91
N SER A 47 -10.28 17.32 -10.93
CA SER A 47 -10.17 18.14 -12.14
C SER A 47 -8.94 17.77 -13.00
N ASP A 48 -8.95 18.17 -14.27
CA ASP A 48 -7.76 18.06 -15.13
C ASP A 48 -6.56 18.85 -14.59
N GLU A 49 -6.79 19.94 -13.86
CA GLU A 49 -5.74 20.71 -13.20
C GLU A 49 -5.08 19.92 -12.06
N GLU A 50 -5.86 19.18 -11.26
CA GLU A 50 -5.31 18.33 -10.20
C GLU A 50 -4.49 17.16 -10.76
N ILE A 51 -4.95 16.56 -11.87
CA ILE A 51 -4.19 15.52 -12.60
C ILE A 51 -2.88 16.08 -13.16
N GLU A 52 -2.94 17.25 -13.83
CA GLU A 52 -1.78 17.93 -14.38
C GLU A 52 -0.80 18.39 -13.27
N ASN A 53 -1.30 18.77 -12.10
CA ASN A 53 -0.46 19.11 -10.95
C ASN A 53 0.20 17.89 -10.31
N GLU A 54 -0.43 16.71 -10.29
CA GLU A 54 0.26 15.49 -9.84
C GLU A 54 1.29 14.97 -10.85
N ILE A 55 1.12 15.26 -12.16
CA ILE A 55 2.15 15.04 -13.19
C ILE A 55 3.37 15.95 -12.94
N LYS A 56 3.18 17.25 -12.63
CA LYS A 56 4.26 18.18 -12.26
C LYS A 56 4.98 17.73 -10.99
N SER A 57 4.22 17.45 -9.93
CA SER A 57 4.65 16.86 -8.66
C SER A 57 5.49 15.59 -8.89
N SER A 58 5.12 14.73 -9.84
CA SER A 58 5.88 13.52 -10.21
C SER A 58 7.19 13.83 -10.95
N ALA A 59 7.21 14.82 -11.83
CA ALA A 59 8.44 15.30 -12.49
C ALA A 59 9.42 15.94 -11.49
N GLU A 60 8.91 16.78 -10.58
CA GLU A 60 9.67 17.43 -9.50
C GLU A 60 10.29 16.40 -8.55
N LYS A 61 9.53 15.36 -8.12
CA LYS A 61 10.04 14.23 -7.31
C LYS A 61 11.20 13.48 -7.99
N MET A 62 11.27 13.50 -9.32
CA MET A 62 12.36 12.90 -10.11
C MET A 62 13.47 13.91 -10.48
N GLY A 63 13.36 15.17 -10.07
CA GLY A 63 14.32 16.22 -10.43
C GLY A 63 14.35 16.53 -11.93
N MET A 64 13.23 16.34 -12.64
CA MET A 64 13.13 16.54 -14.09
C MET A 64 12.17 17.68 -14.45
N ASP A 65 12.44 18.28 -15.62
CA ASP A 65 11.49 19.14 -16.30
C ASP A 65 10.18 18.39 -16.63
N VAL A 66 9.05 19.11 -16.59
CA VAL A 66 7.70 18.56 -16.73
C VAL A 66 7.42 18.07 -18.16
N GLU A 67 7.86 18.81 -19.18
CA GLU A 67 7.62 18.42 -20.57
C GLU A 67 8.54 17.25 -20.98
N LYS A 68 9.80 17.25 -20.50
CA LYS A 68 10.69 16.10 -20.62
C LYS A 68 10.15 14.86 -19.90
N TYR A 69 9.55 15.02 -18.72
CA TYR A 69 8.87 13.93 -18.00
C TYR A 69 7.69 13.38 -18.82
N LYS A 70 6.84 14.27 -19.36
CA LYS A 70 5.72 13.90 -20.24
C LYS A 70 6.17 13.18 -21.50
N GLU A 71 7.28 13.58 -22.12
CA GLU A 71 7.84 12.92 -23.29
C GLU A 71 8.32 11.49 -22.97
N LEU A 72 9.20 11.35 -21.96
CA LEU A 72 9.80 10.08 -21.58
C LEU A 72 8.76 9.07 -21.07
N TYR A 73 7.78 9.54 -20.29
CA TYR A 73 6.78 8.70 -19.63
C TYR A 73 5.40 8.73 -20.31
N LYS A 74 5.30 9.21 -21.56
CA LYS A 74 4.03 9.33 -22.31
C LYS A 74 3.17 8.05 -22.37
N LYS A 75 3.78 6.87 -22.25
CA LYS A 75 3.11 5.56 -22.25
C LYS A 75 2.82 4.99 -20.84
N GLN A 76 3.24 5.69 -19.80
CA GLN A 76 3.10 5.31 -18.39
C GLN A 76 2.27 6.32 -17.59
N ILE A 77 2.13 7.56 -18.09
CA ILE A 77 1.21 8.56 -17.57
C ILE A 77 -0.21 8.19 -18.03
N ASP A 78 -0.88 7.33 -17.25
CA ASP A 78 -2.30 7.09 -17.38
C ASP A 78 -3.09 8.12 -16.54
N LYS A 79 -3.89 8.95 -17.21
CA LYS A 79 -4.71 9.97 -16.54
C LYS A 79 -5.85 9.36 -15.71
N GLU A 80 -6.35 8.18 -16.06
CA GLU A 80 -7.41 7.49 -15.33
C GLU A 80 -6.84 6.84 -14.05
N GLU A 81 -5.64 6.26 -14.10
CA GLU A 81 -4.93 5.77 -12.90
C GLU A 81 -4.57 6.92 -11.94
N ILE A 82 -4.05 8.04 -12.45
CA ILE A 82 -3.77 9.24 -11.64
C ILE A 82 -5.06 9.78 -11.00
N LYS A 83 -6.17 9.81 -11.75
CA LYS A 83 -7.48 10.24 -11.23
C LYS A 83 -7.99 9.31 -10.12
N GLU A 84 -7.94 8.00 -10.33
CA GLU A 84 -8.37 7.00 -9.33
C GLU A 84 -7.50 7.04 -8.06
N SER A 85 -6.20 7.33 -8.20
CA SER A 85 -5.30 7.62 -7.09
C SER A 85 -5.73 8.87 -6.33
N LEU A 86 -5.88 10.01 -7.01
CA LEU A 86 -6.31 11.30 -6.41
C LEU A 86 -7.68 11.23 -5.71
N ILE A 87 -8.64 10.48 -6.27
CA ILE A 87 -9.94 10.21 -5.61
C ILE A 87 -9.71 9.46 -4.28
N SER A 88 -8.90 8.40 -4.31
CA SER A 88 -8.59 7.59 -3.11
C SER A 88 -7.88 8.42 -2.04
N ASP A 89 -6.95 9.28 -2.46
CA ASP A 89 -6.19 10.19 -1.60
C ASP A 89 -7.07 11.25 -0.93
N LYS A 90 -8.07 11.78 -1.65
CA LYS A 90 -9.08 12.71 -1.10
C LYS A 90 -10.00 12.03 -0.09
N ILE A 91 -10.46 10.81 -0.36
CA ILE A 91 -11.28 10.00 0.57
C ILE A 91 -10.51 9.75 1.87
N ILE A 92 -9.24 9.36 1.80
CA ILE A 92 -8.39 9.18 2.99
C ILE A 92 -8.32 10.50 3.77
N LYS A 93 -8.01 11.63 3.13
CA LYS A 93 -7.97 12.95 3.78
C LYS A 93 -9.31 13.38 4.39
N ASN A 94 -10.45 12.93 3.86
CA ASN A 94 -11.77 13.16 4.43
C ASN A 94 -12.02 12.31 5.69
N ILE A 95 -11.60 11.04 5.69
CA ILE A 95 -11.60 10.19 6.88
C ILE A 95 -10.69 10.80 7.96
N GLU A 96 -9.49 11.26 7.59
CA GLU A 96 -8.53 11.84 8.55
C GLU A 96 -9.04 13.13 9.22
N ARG A 97 -9.88 13.90 8.52
CA ARG A 97 -10.52 15.12 9.04
C ARG A 97 -11.75 14.85 9.92
N THR A 98 -12.38 13.69 9.76
CA THR A 98 -13.64 13.34 10.44
C THR A 98 -13.46 12.39 11.63
N VAL A 99 -12.33 11.66 11.70
CA VAL A 99 -12.06 10.66 12.75
C VAL A 99 -11.07 11.18 13.80
N ASP A 100 -11.47 11.10 15.06
CA ASP A 100 -10.61 11.38 16.23
C ASP A 100 -9.56 10.28 16.45
N PHE A 101 -8.44 10.38 15.73
CA PHE A 101 -7.33 9.41 15.81
C PHE A 101 -6.66 9.38 17.19
N LYS A 102 -7.11 8.43 18.02
CA LYS A 102 -6.36 8.03 19.22
C LYS A 102 -5.11 7.25 18.82
N LYS A 103 -3.95 7.91 18.87
CA LYS A 103 -2.63 7.26 18.70
C LYS A 103 -2.56 5.99 19.55
N PRO A 104 -2.13 4.84 18.99
CA PRO A 104 -2.14 3.57 19.72
C PRO A 104 -1.27 3.68 20.98
N LYS A 105 -1.86 3.35 22.14
CA LYS A 105 -1.09 3.21 23.39
C LYS A 105 -0.02 2.15 23.14
N LYS A 106 1.26 2.52 23.26
CA LYS A 106 2.39 1.60 23.07
C LYS A 106 2.14 0.31 23.86
N GLN A 107 1.93 -0.80 23.15
CA GLN A 107 1.91 -2.11 23.81
C GLN A 107 3.28 -2.30 24.44
N LYS A 108 3.32 -2.53 25.76
CA LYS A 108 4.55 -2.98 26.42
C LYS A 108 4.87 -4.35 25.85
N GLU A 109 6.04 -4.50 25.24
CA GLU A 109 6.52 -5.79 24.77
C GLU A 109 6.43 -6.81 25.91
N SER A 110 5.70 -7.89 25.67
CA SER A 110 5.59 -9.00 26.61
C SER A 110 6.93 -9.73 26.67
N LYS A 111 7.79 -9.30 27.61
CA LYS A 111 9.07 -9.96 27.90
C LYS A 111 8.85 -11.45 28.13
N LYS A 112 9.12 -12.27 27.11
CA LYS A 112 9.05 -13.72 27.17
C LYS A 112 10.26 -14.24 27.96
N LYS A 113 10.15 -14.17 29.29
CA LYS A 113 10.99 -14.92 30.23
C LYS A 113 10.54 -16.39 30.24
N GLU A 114 11.41 -17.22 30.80
CA GLU A 114 11.32 -18.68 30.90
C GLU A 114 11.51 -19.42 29.56
N SER A 115 12.21 -20.56 29.53
CA SER A 115 12.72 -21.39 30.64
C SER A 115 14.24 -21.31 30.85
N LYS A 116 14.71 -21.66 32.07
CA LYS A 116 16.13 -21.88 32.42
C LYS A 116 16.23 -23.02 33.44
N LYS A 117 16.52 -24.24 32.97
CA LYS A 117 16.94 -25.47 33.69
C LYS A 117 17.31 -26.49 32.60
N GLU A 118 18.29 -27.39 32.75
CA GLU A 118 19.36 -27.57 33.77
C GLU A 118 20.50 -28.42 33.13
N GLU A 119 21.74 -28.45 33.65
CA GLU A 119 22.18 -28.04 35.00
C GLU A 119 23.49 -27.25 35.18
N LYS A 120 24.72 -27.58 34.71
CA LYS A 120 25.19 -28.42 33.59
C LYS A 120 24.47 -28.13 32.27
#